data_AF-A0A1F8DYU5-F1
#
_entry.id   AF-A0A1F8DYU5-F1
#
_cell.length_a   1.000
_cell.length_b   1.000
_cell.length_c   1.000
_cell.angle_alpha   90.00
_cell.angle_beta   90.00
_cell.angle_gamma   90.00
#
_symmetry.space_group_name_H-M   'P 1'
#
loop_
_entity.id
_entity.type
_entity.pdbx_description
1 polymer ?
#
loop_
_entity_poly.entity_id
_entity_poly.type
_entity_poly.pdbx_seq_one_letter_code
_entity_poly.pdbx_strand_id
1 'polypeptide(L)'
;MLLICQHPQGGYAMNPFELPWLPKAVLSLAFVIPAWLALGFFEKNFAVRGEVQLVWYFLAAALGSALLITFTSPTTKLIPSLNLVCVFLIIGFSLSTGANALLFSAMPDAPNPGIPQAIQGSSVVFVFFISWILGKYIPYYFKPVTLDPYQFFGIFLSIVGITIVIVRAR
;
A
#
# COMPACT_ATOMS: atom_id res chain seq x y z
N MET A 1 36.08 -32.98 -27.57
CA MET A 1 36.48 -31.64 -27.10
C MET A 1 35.29 -31.06 -26.36
N LEU A 2 35.43 -30.99 -25.04
CA LEU A 2 34.42 -30.56 -24.07
C LEU A 2 34.00 -29.11 -24.31
N LEU A 3 32.72 -28.79 -24.09
CA LEU A 3 32.32 -27.59 -23.37
C LEU A 3 30.92 -27.81 -22.77
N ILE A 4 30.96 -28.34 -21.57
CA ILE A 4 29.89 -28.35 -20.58
C ILE A 4 29.56 -26.87 -20.31
N CYS A 5 28.36 -26.42 -20.68
CA CYS A 5 27.80 -25.18 -20.14
C CYS A 5 27.60 -25.36 -18.65
N GLN A 6 28.61 -24.94 -17.89
CA GLN A 6 28.51 -24.76 -16.45
C GLN A 6 27.44 -23.70 -16.18
N HIS A 7 26.26 -24.15 -15.75
CA HIS A 7 25.40 -23.31 -14.93
C HIS A 7 26.18 -23.02 -13.64
N PRO A 8 26.51 -21.76 -13.31
CA PRO A 8 26.88 -21.44 -11.95
C PRO A 8 25.59 -21.57 -11.14
N GLN A 9 25.51 -22.64 -10.33
CA GLN A 9 24.59 -22.69 -9.19
C GLN A 9 25.10 -21.75 -8.09
N GLY A 10 25.18 -20.47 -8.42
CA GLY A 10 25.22 -19.40 -7.44
C GLY A 10 23.78 -19.18 -7.00
N GLY A 11 23.48 -19.46 -5.74
CA GLY A 11 22.22 -19.07 -5.12
C GLY A 11 22.14 -17.55 -5.08
N TYR A 12 21.73 -16.95 -6.20
CA TYR A 12 21.37 -15.55 -6.23
C TYR A 12 20.13 -15.43 -5.36
N ALA A 13 20.30 -14.82 -4.18
CA ALA A 13 19.17 -14.34 -3.41
C ALA A 13 18.30 -13.52 -4.36
N MET A 14 17.14 -14.06 -4.71
CA MET A 14 16.24 -13.42 -5.67
C MET A 14 15.88 -12.06 -5.09
N ASN A 15 16.16 -10.98 -5.83
CA ASN A 15 15.83 -9.65 -5.38
C ASN A 15 14.30 -9.61 -5.16
N PRO A 16 13.79 -9.35 -3.94
CA PRO A 16 12.35 -9.39 -3.66
C PRO A 16 11.57 -8.37 -4.52
N PHE A 17 12.27 -7.36 -5.07
CA PHE A 17 11.71 -6.38 -5.99
C PHE A 17 11.55 -6.88 -7.44
N GLU A 18 12.07 -8.05 -7.78
CA GLU A 18 11.87 -8.70 -9.10
C GLU A 18 10.70 -9.70 -9.11
N LEU A 19 10.10 -9.96 -7.95
CA LEU A 19 8.92 -10.82 -7.85
C LEU A 19 7.73 -10.27 -8.67
N PRO A 20 6.81 -11.12 -9.15
CA PRO A 20 5.53 -10.68 -9.69
C PRO A 20 4.72 -9.85 -8.68
N TRP A 21 3.74 -9.09 -9.17
CA TRP A 21 2.96 -8.17 -8.34
C TRP A 21 2.21 -8.86 -7.19
N LEU A 22 1.73 -10.08 -7.40
CA LEU A 22 0.89 -10.80 -6.43
C LEU A 22 1.68 -11.21 -5.16
N PRO A 23 2.83 -11.91 -5.25
CA PRO A 23 3.67 -12.19 -4.07
C PRO A 23 4.08 -10.92 -3.30
N LYS A 24 4.37 -9.81 -3.99
CA LYS A 24 4.69 -8.53 -3.34
C LYS A 24 3.53 -8.01 -2.50
N ALA A 25 2.31 -8.08 -3.02
CA ALA A 25 1.10 -7.68 -2.29
C ALA A 25 0.86 -8.56 -1.06
N VAL A 26 1.06 -9.88 -1.18
CA VAL A 26 0.92 -10.83 -0.06
C VAL A 26 1.98 -10.58 1.02
N LEU A 27 3.24 -10.36 0.63
CA LEU A 27 4.30 -10.03 1.59
C LEU A 27 4.01 -8.70 2.28
N SER A 28 3.54 -7.69 1.55
CA SER A 28 3.14 -6.40 2.12
C SER A 28 2.07 -6.57 3.20
N LEU A 29 1.09 -7.46 3.01
CA LEU A 29 0.08 -7.77 4.02
C LEU A 29 0.72 -8.31 5.31
N ALA A 30 1.69 -9.22 5.22
CA ALA A 30 2.36 -9.78 6.38
C ALA A 30 3.10 -8.71 7.21
N PHE A 31 3.68 -7.70 6.56
CA PHE A 31 4.36 -6.59 7.24
C PHE A 31 3.39 -5.56 7.83
N VAL A 32 2.23 -5.35 7.21
CA VAL A 32 1.32 -4.28 7.63
C VAL A 32 0.47 -4.67 8.86
N ILE A 33 0.14 -5.95 9.02
CA ILE A 33 -0.62 -6.46 10.18
C ILE A 33 0.01 -6.06 11.53
N PRO A 34 1.29 -6.35 11.82
CA PRO A 34 1.89 -5.96 13.09
C PRO A 34 1.94 -4.44 13.27
N ALA A 35 2.09 -3.66 12.19
CA ALA A 35 2.08 -2.20 12.27
C ALA A 35 0.72 -1.67 12.75
N TRP A 36 -0.39 -2.23 12.25
CA TRP A 36 -1.72 -1.81 12.70
C TRP A 36 -2.06 -2.26 14.11
N LEU A 37 -1.63 -3.47 14.51
CA LEU A 37 -1.81 -3.96 15.88
C LEU A 37 -1.00 -3.15 16.90
N ALA A 38 0.17 -2.64 16.50
CA ALA A 38 1.01 -1.82 17.35
C ALA A 38 0.31 -0.53 17.80
N LEU A 39 -0.59 0.04 16.98
CA LEU A 39 -1.27 1.31 17.29
C LEU A 39 -2.06 1.25 18.61
N GLY A 40 -2.98 0.28 18.71
CA GLY A 40 -3.78 0.08 19.92
C GLY A 40 -2.94 -0.42 21.10
N PHE A 41 -1.87 -1.18 20.84
CA PHE A 41 -0.93 -1.59 21.88
C PHE A 41 -0.20 -0.40 22.51
N PHE A 42 0.35 0.51 21.70
CA PHE A 42 1.09 1.66 22.19
C PHE A 42 0.21 2.71 22.85
N GLU A 43 -1.02 2.90 22.36
CA GLU A 43 -1.97 3.77 23.05
C GLU A 43 -2.32 3.22 24.43
N LYS A 44 -2.71 1.95 24.52
CA LYS A 44 -3.14 1.33 25.78
C LYS A 44 -2.03 1.26 26.83
N ASN A 45 -0.80 0.94 26.42
CA ASN A 45 0.30 0.67 27.35
C ASN A 45 1.22 1.87 27.60
N PHE A 46 1.26 2.85 26.68
CA PHE A 46 2.20 3.96 26.74
C PHE A 46 1.55 5.34 26.52
N ALA A 47 0.21 5.40 26.40
CA ALA A 47 -0.55 6.63 26.14
C ALA A 47 -0.08 7.40 24.89
N VAL A 48 0.48 6.68 23.90
CA VAL A 48 0.97 7.30 22.67
C VAL A 48 -0.21 7.47 21.71
N ARG A 49 -0.62 8.73 21.52
CA ARG A 49 -1.70 9.08 20.60
C ARG A 49 -1.40 8.69 19.15
N GLY A 50 -2.44 8.35 18.38
CA GLY A 50 -2.33 7.94 16.99
C GLY A 50 -1.58 8.93 16.09
N GLU A 51 -1.73 10.24 16.30
CA GLU A 51 -1.05 11.26 15.49
C GLU A 51 0.46 11.29 15.73
N VAL A 52 0.91 10.95 16.93
CA VAL A 52 2.35 10.81 17.23
C VAL A 52 2.89 9.56 16.53
N GLN A 53 2.15 8.46 16.57
CA GLN A 53 2.53 7.22 15.89
C GLN A 53 2.62 7.40 14.37
N LEU A 54 1.69 8.17 13.77
CA LEU A 54 1.71 8.56 12.36
C LEU A 54 3.05 9.20 11.95
N VAL A 55 3.51 10.19 12.72
CA VAL A 55 4.76 10.93 12.43
C VAL A 55 5.95 9.98 12.44
N TRP A 56 6.07 9.16 13.48
CA TRP A 56 7.17 8.19 13.59
C TRP A 56 7.10 7.10 12.53
N TYR A 57 5.90 6.63 12.19
CA TYR A 57 5.68 5.64 11.14
C TYR A 57 6.17 6.15 9.78
N PHE A 58 5.77 7.36 9.39
CA PHE A 58 6.19 7.94 8.11
C PHE A 58 7.66 8.33 8.09
N LEU A 59 8.24 8.79 9.21
CA LEU A 59 9.67 9.04 9.32
C LEU A 59 10.48 7.75 9.12
N ALA A 60 10.08 6.65 9.78
CA ALA A 60 10.72 5.35 9.61
C ALA A 60 10.56 4.82 8.17
N ALA A 61 9.39 4.98 7.56
CA ALA A 61 9.15 4.60 6.17
C ALA A 61 10.03 5.41 5.19
N ALA A 62 10.22 6.71 5.43
CA ALA A 62 11.10 7.56 4.62
C ALA A 62 12.57 7.12 4.72
N LEU A 63 13.06 6.87 5.93
CA LEU A 63 14.42 6.37 6.16
C LEU A 63 14.64 4.99 5.54
N GLY A 64 13.69 4.07 5.72
CA GLY A 64 13.73 2.74 5.11
C GLY A 64 13.72 2.80 3.59
N SER A 65 12.90 3.69 3.01
CA SER A 65 12.86 3.90 1.55
C SER A 65 14.17 4.47 1.01
N ALA A 66 14.76 5.46 1.70
CA ALA A 66 16.05 6.03 1.33
C ALA A 66 17.15 4.96 1.35
N LEU A 67 17.17 4.12 2.39
CA LEU A 67 18.10 3.00 2.49
C LEU A 67 17.89 1.96 1.37
N LEU A 68 16.64 1.57 1.09
CA LEU A 68 16.32 0.63 0.02
C LEU A 68 16.80 1.12 -1.34
N ILE A 69 16.61 2.40 -1.64
CA ILE A 69 17.07 3.02 -2.89
C ILE A 69 18.58 2.84 -3.07
N THR A 70 19.38 2.93 -2.00
CA THR A 70 20.84 2.72 -2.09
C THR A 70 21.23 1.29 -2.49
N PHE A 71 20.35 0.31 -2.24
CA PHE A 71 20.60 -1.10 -2.55
C PHE A 71 19.98 -1.58 -3.86
N THR A 72 18.94 -0.92 -4.38
CA THR A 72 18.13 -1.46 -5.48
C THR A 72 18.35 -0.81 -6.85
N SER A 73 19.11 0.27 -6.99
CA SER A 73 19.25 0.92 -8.31
C SER A 73 20.53 1.73 -8.52
N PRO A 74 21.11 1.69 -9.75
CA PRO A 74 22.10 2.67 -10.18
C PRO A 74 21.46 4.06 -10.21
N THR A 75 22.08 5.01 -9.52
CA THR A 75 21.60 6.38 -9.21
C THR A 75 21.20 7.24 -10.42
N THR A 76 21.53 6.84 -11.65
CA THR A 76 21.40 7.68 -12.86
C THR A 76 20.00 7.75 -13.48
N LYS A 77 19.03 6.93 -13.05
CA LYS A 77 17.63 6.97 -13.54
C LYS A 77 16.59 7.31 -12.48
N LEU A 78 17.01 7.64 -11.26
CA LEU A 78 16.10 7.68 -10.11
C LEU A 78 15.40 9.01 -9.88
N ILE A 79 15.96 10.10 -10.37
CA ILE A 79 15.47 11.45 -10.04
C ILE A 79 14.55 11.91 -11.18
N PRO A 80 13.22 11.94 -10.96
CA PRO A 80 12.29 12.47 -11.95
C PRO A 80 12.50 13.98 -12.14
N SER A 81 11.89 14.56 -13.18
CA SER A 81 11.96 16.00 -13.39
C SER A 81 11.37 16.78 -12.20
N LEU A 82 11.92 17.96 -11.93
CA LEU A 82 11.50 18.80 -10.78
C LEU A 82 9.99 19.04 -10.74
N ASN A 83 9.36 19.23 -11.92
CA ASN A 83 7.91 19.42 -12.02
C ASN A 83 7.13 18.19 -11.51
N LEU A 84 7.59 16.98 -11.82
CA LEU A 84 6.95 15.74 -11.34
C LEU A 84 7.15 15.56 -9.83
N VAL A 85 8.33 15.92 -9.31
CA VAL A 85 8.57 15.94 -7.86
C VAL A 85 7.58 16.86 -7.17
N CYS A 86 7.38 18.08 -7.66
CA CYS A 86 6.42 19.02 -7.07
C CYS A 86 5.00 18.46 -7.08
N VAL A 87 4.56 17.80 -8.16
CA VAL A 87 3.24 17.17 -8.23
C VAL A 87 3.11 16.05 -7.20
N PHE A 88 4.10 15.17 -7.08
CA PHE A 88 4.10 14.11 -6.06
C PHE A 88 4.08 14.67 -4.64
N LEU A 89 4.81 15.76 -4.37
CA LEU A 89 4.81 16.41 -3.08
C LEU A 89 3.45 17.05 -2.76
N ILE A 90 2.81 17.73 -3.72
CA ILE A 90 1.49 18.34 -3.51
C ILE A 90 0.44 17.27 -3.23
N ILE A 91 0.39 16.22 -4.05
CA ILE A 91 -0.56 15.10 -3.89
C ILE A 91 -0.30 14.38 -2.57
N GLY A 92 0.96 14.05 -2.28
CA GLY A 92 1.36 13.36 -1.05
C GLY A 92 1.04 14.20 0.19
N PHE A 93 1.44 15.47 0.20
CA PHE A 93 1.24 16.32 1.36
C PHE A 93 -0.25 16.58 1.63
N SER A 94 -1.05 16.87 0.60
CA SER A 94 -2.46 17.20 0.79
C SER A 94 -3.32 15.95 1.03
N LEU A 95 -3.29 14.98 0.12
CA LEU A 95 -4.18 13.83 0.15
C LEU A 95 -3.71 12.76 1.14
N SER A 96 -2.40 12.47 1.18
CA SER A 96 -1.88 11.40 2.04
C SER A 96 -1.90 11.82 3.51
N THR A 97 -1.44 13.03 3.85
CA THR A 97 -1.40 13.49 5.25
C THR A 97 -2.81 13.54 5.84
N GLY A 98 -3.77 14.14 5.13
CA GLY A 98 -5.16 14.22 5.60
C GLY A 98 -5.79 12.84 5.78
N ALA A 99 -5.67 11.97 4.78
CA ALA A 99 -6.25 10.62 4.85
C ALA A 99 -5.64 9.77 5.97
N ASN A 100 -4.32 9.81 6.14
CA ASN A 100 -3.65 9.00 7.16
C ASN A 100 -3.79 9.60 8.56
N ALA A 101 -3.83 10.93 8.73
CA ALA A 101 -4.09 11.54 10.02
C ALA A 101 -5.47 11.13 10.57
N LEU A 102 -6.51 11.17 9.73
CA LEU A 102 -7.84 10.71 10.11
C LEU A 102 -7.86 9.21 10.41
N LEU A 103 -7.16 8.40 9.62
CA LEU A 103 -7.07 6.96 9.85
C LEU A 103 -6.39 6.63 11.18
N PHE A 104 -5.20 7.18 11.42
CA PHE A 104 -4.42 6.93 12.63
C PHE A 104 -5.08 7.51 13.87
N SER A 105 -5.88 8.56 13.75
CA SER A 105 -6.72 9.04 14.84
C SER A 105 -7.90 8.11 15.13
N ALA A 106 -8.49 7.46 14.12
CA ALA A 106 -9.67 6.60 14.29
C ALA A 106 -9.33 5.17 14.71
N MET A 107 -8.13 4.66 14.38
CA MET A 107 -7.68 3.31 14.69
C MET A 107 -7.65 2.96 16.18
N PRO A 108 -7.16 3.83 17.08
CA PRO A 108 -7.09 3.54 18.50
C PRO A 108 -8.48 3.62 19.19
N ASP A 109 -9.35 4.50 18.70
CA ASP A 109 -10.74 4.67 19.19
C ASP A 109 -11.67 3.51 18.80
N ALA A 110 -11.33 2.73 17.78
CA ALA A 110 -12.17 1.65 17.28
C ALA A 110 -12.10 0.40 18.17
N PRO A 111 -13.20 -0.37 18.30
CA PRO A 111 -13.19 -1.66 19.02
C PRO A 111 -12.15 -2.66 18.49
N ASN A 112 -11.81 -2.52 17.21
CA ASN A 112 -10.72 -3.24 16.56
C ASN A 112 -10.04 -2.28 15.57
N PRO A 113 -8.70 -2.09 15.66
CA PRO A 113 -7.96 -1.17 14.78
C PRO A 113 -8.02 -1.57 13.30
N GLY A 114 -8.39 -2.82 12.99
CA GLY A 114 -8.63 -3.29 11.64
C GLY A 114 -9.91 -2.75 11.00
N ILE A 115 -10.89 -2.24 11.76
CA ILE A 115 -12.16 -1.77 11.19
C ILE A 115 -11.99 -0.46 10.40
N PRO A 116 -11.35 0.60 10.92
CA PRO A 116 -11.07 1.79 10.12
C PRO A 116 -10.23 1.47 8.88
N GLN A 117 -9.29 0.53 9.00
CA GLN A 117 -8.49 0.05 7.86
C GLN A 117 -9.34 -0.66 6.83
N ALA A 118 -10.26 -1.54 7.24
CA ALA A 118 -11.17 -2.24 6.34
C ALA A 118 -12.09 -1.25 5.59
N ILE A 119 -12.60 -0.23 6.29
CA ILE A 119 -13.36 0.87 5.68
C ILE A 119 -12.49 1.61 4.65
N GLN A 120 -11.27 2.02 5.01
CA GLN A 120 -10.38 2.68 4.05
C GLN A 120 -10.03 1.77 2.87
N GLY A 121 -9.88 0.47 3.10
CA GLY A 121 -9.64 -0.55 2.09
C GLY A 121 -10.77 -0.71 1.08
N SER A 122 -12.01 -0.30 1.42
CA SER A 122 -13.11 -0.25 0.44
C SER A 122 -12.87 0.78 -0.67
N SER A 123 -11.89 1.68 -0.51
CA SER A 123 -11.43 2.57 -1.58
C SER A 123 -11.05 1.82 -2.87
N VAL A 124 -10.60 0.56 -2.77
CA VAL A 124 -10.29 -0.30 -3.92
C VAL A 124 -11.49 -0.42 -4.87
N VAL A 125 -12.71 -0.48 -4.35
CA VAL A 125 -13.94 -0.51 -5.15
C VAL A 125 -14.05 0.75 -6.02
N PHE A 126 -13.92 1.91 -5.39
CA PHE A 126 -14.00 3.20 -6.08
C PHE A 126 -12.86 3.37 -7.08
N VAL A 127 -11.63 3.01 -6.70
CA VAL A 127 -10.47 3.04 -7.58
C VAL A 127 -10.70 2.17 -8.81
N PHE A 128 -11.28 0.98 -8.65
CA PHE A 128 -11.59 0.09 -9.78
C PHE A 128 -12.58 0.74 -10.75
N PHE A 129 -13.73 1.25 -10.25
CA PHE A 129 -14.73 1.91 -11.09
C PHE A 129 -14.19 3.17 -11.77
N ILE A 130 -13.49 4.03 -11.03
CA ILE A 130 -12.89 5.25 -11.55
C ILE A 130 -11.84 4.89 -12.62
N SER A 131 -11.02 3.86 -12.38
CA SER A 131 -10.02 3.42 -13.36
C SER A 131 -10.67 2.88 -14.64
N TRP A 132 -11.79 2.16 -14.54
CA TRP A 132 -12.57 1.73 -15.71
C TRP A 132 -13.12 2.93 -16.50
N ILE A 133 -13.71 3.91 -15.82
CA ILE A 133 -14.22 5.14 -16.43
C ILE A 133 -13.08 5.89 -17.13
N LEU A 134 -11.97 6.13 -16.42
CA LEU A 134 -10.83 6.86 -16.95
C LEU A 134 -10.16 6.13 -18.11
N GLY A 135 -10.03 4.81 -18.05
CA GLY A 135 -9.50 4.00 -19.15
C GLY A 135 -10.39 4.04 -20.40
N LYS A 136 -11.71 4.20 -20.24
CA LYS A 136 -12.65 4.32 -21.35
C LYS A 136 -12.66 5.70 -22.00
N TYR A 137 -12.66 6.77 -21.18
CA TYR A 137 -12.79 8.14 -21.68
C TYR A 137 -11.46 8.85 -21.95
N ILE A 138 -10.38 8.41 -21.30
CA ILE A 138 -9.05 9.02 -21.38
C ILE A 138 -7.96 7.94 -21.56
N PRO A 139 -8.04 7.12 -22.63
CA PRO A 139 -7.15 5.97 -22.83
C PRO A 139 -5.69 6.36 -23.10
N TYR A 140 -5.43 7.63 -23.43
CA TYR A 140 -4.06 8.13 -23.63
C TYR A 140 -3.25 8.17 -22.33
N TYR A 141 -3.91 8.44 -21.19
CA TYR A 141 -3.24 8.55 -19.88
C TYR A 141 -3.48 7.34 -18.97
N PHE A 142 -4.59 6.62 -19.16
CA PHE A 142 -4.97 5.50 -18.30
C PHE A 142 -5.00 4.20 -19.07
N LYS A 143 -4.45 3.14 -18.46
CA LYS A 143 -4.54 1.80 -19.02
C LYS A 143 -6.01 1.35 -19.05
N PRO A 144 -6.48 0.75 -20.15
CA PRO A 144 -7.84 0.23 -20.21
C PRO A 144 -7.98 -0.89 -19.19
N VAL A 145 -8.98 -0.76 -18.31
CA VAL A 145 -9.40 -1.79 -17.38
C VAL A 145 -10.59 -2.51 -18.00
N THR A 146 -10.53 -3.82 -18.13
CA THR A 146 -11.69 -4.63 -18.53
C THR A 146 -12.51 -4.96 -17.29
N LEU A 147 -13.83 -4.81 -17.39
CA LEU A 147 -14.76 -5.23 -16.34
C LEU A 147 -15.18 -6.67 -16.61
N ASP A 148 -14.61 -7.62 -15.87
CA ASP A 148 -15.03 -9.02 -15.88
C ASP A 148 -16.13 -9.24 -14.81
N PRO A 149 -17.21 -9.97 -15.10
CA PRO A 149 -18.16 -10.45 -14.09
C PRO A 149 -17.52 -11.00 -12.81
N TYR A 150 -16.39 -11.73 -12.90
CA TYR A 150 -15.69 -12.24 -11.72
C TYR A 150 -15.11 -11.13 -10.83
N GLN A 151 -14.57 -10.07 -11.45
CA GLN A 151 -14.02 -8.91 -10.72
C GLN A 151 -15.13 -8.11 -10.06
N PHE A 152 -16.26 -7.93 -10.76
CA PHE A 152 -17.44 -7.29 -10.20
C PHE A 152 -17.97 -8.07 -8.98
N PHE A 153 -18.02 -9.40 -9.07
CA PHE A 153 -18.42 -10.25 -7.95
C PHE A 153 -17.46 -10.14 -6.75
N GLY A 154 -16.15 -10.11 -7.00
CA GLY A 154 -15.14 -9.89 -5.94
C GLY A 154 -15.29 -8.54 -5.23
N ILE A 155 -15.56 -7.48 -5.99
CA ILE A 155 -15.87 -6.15 -5.44
C ILE A 155 -17.13 -6.21 -4.57
N PHE A 156 -18.19 -6.84 -5.06
CA PHE A 156 -19.45 -6.99 -4.31
C PHE A 156 -19.24 -7.73 -2.99
N LEU A 157 -18.53 -8.87 -3.02
CA LEU A 157 -18.20 -9.63 -1.81
C LEU A 157 -17.38 -8.81 -0.82
N SER A 158 -16.46 -7.98 -1.31
CA SER A 158 -15.64 -7.11 -0.45
C SER A 158 -16.51 -6.09 0.30
N ILE A 159 -17.47 -5.46 -0.39
CA ILE A 159 -18.42 -4.52 0.24
C ILE A 159 -19.28 -5.22 1.28
N VAL A 160 -19.82 -6.40 0.95
CA VAL A 160 -20.66 -7.18 1.87
C VAL A 160 -19.85 -7.60 3.10
N GLY A 161 -18.63 -8.11 2.91
CA GLY A 161 -17.74 -8.52 3.99
C GLY A 161 -17.43 -7.37 4.95
N ILE A 162 -17.04 -6.20 4.42
CA ILE A 162 -16.76 -5.00 5.23
C ILE A 162 -18.03 -4.55 5.97
N THR A 163 -19.19 -4.56 5.30
CA THR A 163 -20.48 -4.19 5.91
C THR A 163 -20.82 -5.08 7.09
N ILE A 164 -20.66 -6.40 6.96
CA ILE A 164 -20.90 -7.37 8.05
C ILE A 164 -20.00 -7.08 9.24
N VAL A 165 -18.70 -6.83 8.99
CA VAL A 165 -17.73 -6.50 10.05
C VAL A 165 -18.15 -5.23 10.79
N ILE A 166 -18.53 -4.17 10.08
CA ILE A 166 -18.96 -2.90 10.69
C ILE A 166 -20.23 -3.08 11.53
N VAL A 167 -21.24 -3.78 10.99
CA VAL A 167 -22.52 -3.98 11.68
C VAL A 167 -22.35 -4.81 12.95
N ARG A 168 -21.44 -5.79 12.95
CA ARG A 168 -21.16 -6.66 14.10
C ARG A 168 -20.18 -6.08 15.11
N ALA A 169 -19.48 -5.01 14.76
CA ALA A 169 -18.52 -4.36 15.65
C ALA A 169 -19.13 -3.27 16.55
N ARG A 170 -20.41 -2.94 16.35
CA ARG A 170 -21.22 -2.14 17.29
C ARG A 170 -21.76 -3.01 18.41
#